data_AF-F0BEL3-F1
#
_entry.id   AF-F0BEL3-F1
#
_cell.length_a   1.000
_cell.length_b   1.000
_cell.length_c   1.000
_cell.angle_alpha   90.00
_cell.angle_beta   90.00
_cell.angle_gamma   90.00
#
_symmetry.space_group_name_H-M   'P 1'
#
loop_
_entity.id
_entity.type
_entity.pdbx_description
1 polymer ?
#
loop_
_entity_poly.entity_id
_entity_poly.type
_entity_poly.pdbx_seq_one_letter_code
_entity_poly.pdbx_strand_id
1 'polypeptide(L)'
;AETADPGRSLARTIRTVAWRILVFYIGSISVIVAVVPWTSAALSSPFAAVLEVARIPGAATGITLVAVVALLSALNANLYGASRMIFSLAQRGEAPRWLGNTSRQQVPLTAVIASVLFGFAAAVLELLYPGKVLPMLLNIVGATCLLVWTISLLSQLILRARADRAGIALPFRMRGYPVLTLLALAILAVIFALLASSPDTRAQFLSMVGLTASIALVSELARRMRTR
;
A
#
# COMPACT_ATOMS: atom_id res chain seq x y z
N ALA A 1 6.22 3.98 -18.71
CA ALA A 1 6.64 3.96 -20.13
C ALA A 1 5.45 4.16 -21.09
N GLU A 2 4.27 4.58 -20.62
CA GLU A 2 3.04 4.68 -21.44
C GLU A 2 2.51 6.13 -21.55
N THR A 3 3.34 7.15 -21.33
CA THR A 3 2.91 8.56 -21.38
C THR A 3 3.92 9.40 -22.13
N ALA A 4 3.43 10.33 -22.97
CA ALA A 4 4.23 11.17 -23.86
C ALA A 4 5.22 12.10 -23.12
N ASP A 5 4.96 12.41 -21.85
CA ASP A 5 5.88 13.13 -20.98
C ASP A 5 5.79 12.61 -19.53
N PRO A 6 6.51 11.53 -19.19
CA PRO A 6 6.33 10.79 -17.94
C PRO A 6 6.54 11.65 -16.69
N GLY A 7 7.51 12.58 -16.74
CA GLY A 7 7.87 13.41 -15.60
C GLY A 7 6.79 14.43 -15.23
N ARG A 8 6.32 15.20 -16.23
CA ARG A 8 5.26 16.20 -16.01
C ARG A 8 3.90 15.57 -15.74
N SER A 9 3.57 14.48 -16.44
CA SER A 9 2.30 13.78 -16.27
C SER A 9 2.18 13.17 -14.88
N LEU A 10 3.25 12.54 -14.36
CA LEU A 10 3.27 11.94 -13.03
C LEU A 10 3.06 13.00 -11.93
N ALA A 11 3.80 14.11 -11.99
CA ALA A 11 3.69 15.18 -11.00
C ALA A 11 2.30 15.82 -10.96
N ARG A 12 1.71 16.06 -12.15
CA ARG A 12 0.35 16.60 -12.26
C ARG A 12 -0.69 15.62 -11.72
N THR A 13 -0.53 14.34 -12.04
CA THR A 13 -1.43 13.28 -11.57
C THR A 13 -1.39 13.17 -10.04
N ILE A 14 -0.19 13.12 -9.46
CA ILE A 14 -0.02 13.06 -8.00
C ILE A 14 -0.72 14.23 -7.31
N ARG A 15 -0.50 15.47 -7.77
CA ARG A 15 -1.13 16.66 -7.16
C ARG A 15 -2.64 16.64 -7.29
N THR A 16 -3.15 16.21 -8.44
CA THR A 16 -4.60 16.15 -8.69
C THR A 16 -5.27 15.08 -7.83
N VAL A 17 -4.65 13.91 -7.72
CA VAL A 17 -5.13 12.82 -6.87
C VAL A 17 -5.06 13.23 -5.40
N ALA A 18 -3.97 13.85 -4.95
CA ALA A 18 -3.82 14.29 -3.57
C ALA A 18 -4.90 15.30 -3.16
N TRP A 19 -5.17 16.31 -3.99
CA TRP A 19 -6.25 17.27 -3.72
C TRP A 19 -7.62 16.61 -3.69
N ARG A 20 -7.91 15.70 -4.64
CA ARG A 20 -9.16 14.95 -4.66
C ARG A 20 -9.32 14.09 -3.41
N ILE A 21 -8.27 13.39 -2.98
CA ILE A 21 -8.30 12.62 -1.73
C ILE A 21 -8.56 13.57 -0.56
N LEU A 22 -7.86 14.70 -0.46
CA LEU A 22 -8.07 15.65 0.63
C LEU A 22 -9.53 16.11 0.70
N VAL A 23 -10.10 16.58 -0.41
CA VAL A 23 -11.47 17.10 -0.45
C VAL A 23 -12.50 15.99 -0.24
N PHE A 24 -12.41 14.88 -0.97
CA PHE A 24 -13.42 13.83 -0.90
C PHE A 24 -13.31 13.01 0.39
N TYR A 25 -12.09 12.68 0.85
CA TYR A 25 -11.88 11.86 2.04
C TYR A 25 -12.11 12.66 3.32
N ILE A 26 -11.42 13.80 3.50
CA ILE A 26 -11.60 14.61 4.71
C ILE A 26 -12.98 15.25 4.73
N GLY A 27 -13.47 15.74 3.58
CA GLY A 27 -14.82 16.29 3.47
C GLY A 27 -15.89 15.27 3.83
N SER A 28 -15.82 14.05 3.30
CA SER A 28 -16.80 13.00 3.64
C SER A 28 -16.73 12.59 5.11
N ILE A 29 -15.53 12.38 5.67
CA ILE A 29 -15.37 12.03 7.09
C ILE A 29 -15.93 13.15 7.99
N SER A 30 -15.70 14.41 7.64
CA SER A 30 -16.22 15.55 8.42
C SER A 30 -17.74 15.53 8.47
N VAL A 31 -18.40 15.23 7.34
CA VAL A 31 -19.86 15.07 7.28
C VAL A 31 -20.31 13.85 8.09
N ILE A 32 -19.63 12.71 7.97
CA ILE A 32 -19.98 11.49 8.71
C ILE A 32 -19.93 11.73 10.22
N VAL A 33 -18.85 12.32 10.73
CA VAL A 33 -18.67 12.58 12.17
C VAL A 33 -19.63 13.66 12.68
N ALA A 34 -20.05 14.60 11.83
CA ALA A 34 -21.06 15.60 12.19
C ALA A 34 -22.48 15.00 12.31
N VAL A 35 -22.77 13.93 11.58
CA VAL A 35 -24.11 13.30 11.54
C VAL A 35 -24.22 12.11 12.49
N VAL A 36 -23.17 11.30 12.60
CA VAL A 36 -23.16 10.07 13.42
C VAL A 36 -22.10 10.23 14.52
N PRO A 37 -22.48 10.07 15.81
CA PRO A 37 -21.52 10.09 16.91
C PRO A 37 -20.39 9.08 16.67
N TRP A 38 -19.15 9.48 16.89
CA TRP A 38 -17.96 8.64 16.66
C TRP A 38 -17.92 7.38 17.54
N THR A 39 -18.79 7.28 18.55
CA THR A 39 -18.94 6.13 19.44
C THR A 39 -19.97 5.10 18.96
N SER A 40 -20.68 5.36 17.85
CA SER A 40 -21.77 4.49 17.38
C SER A 40 -21.28 3.21 16.70
N ALA A 41 -21.90 2.07 17.02
CA ALA A 41 -21.63 0.79 16.34
C ALA A 41 -22.05 0.78 14.85
N ALA A 42 -22.84 1.77 14.41
CA ALA A 42 -23.26 1.92 13.00
C ALA A 42 -22.12 2.36 12.05
N LEU A 43 -20.95 2.73 12.59
CA LEU A 43 -19.75 3.09 11.81
C LEU A 43 -19.09 1.91 11.07
N SER A 44 -19.63 0.70 11.17
CA SER A 44 -19.21 -0.46 10.37
C SER A 44 -19.43 -0.23 8.86
N SER A 45 -20.45 0.55 8.47
CA SER A 45 -20.64 1.08 7.12
C SER A 45 -20.98 2.57 7.19
N PRO A 46 -19.97 3.44 7.34
CA PRO A 46 -20.19 4.83 7.75
C PRO A 46 -20.99 5.63 6.71
N PHE A 47 -20.80 5.34 5.42
CA PHE A 47 -21.55 5.98 4.35
C PHE A 47 -23.01 5.50 4.27
N ALA A 48 -23.27 4.21 4.53
CA ALA A 48 -24.63 3.70 4.58
C ALA A 48 -25.36 4.24 5.83
N ALA A 49 -24.69 4.25 6.99
CA ALA A 49 -25.25 4.74 8.25
C ALA A 49 -25.70 6.20 8.17
N VAL A 50 -24.93 7.08 7.53
CA VAL A 50 -25.33 8.49 7.31
C VAL A 50 -26.58 8.59 6.43
N LEU A 51 -26.68 7.76 5.39
CA LEU A 51 -27.83 7.78 4.47
C LEU A 51 -29.09 7.15 5.07
N GLU A 52 -28.93 6.19 5.98
CA GLU A 52 -30.03 5.66 6.80
C GLU A 52 -30.56 6.73 7.78
N VAL A 53 -29.66 7.49 8.42
CA VAL A 53 -30.04 8.64 9.27
C VAL A 53 -30.73 9.72 8.45
N ALA A 54 -30.31 9.94 7.20
CA ALA A 54 -30.96 10.87 6.26
C ALA A 54 -32.36 10.41 5.79
N ARG A 55 -32.80 9.19 6.15
CA ARG A 55 -34.12 8.61 5.86
C ARG A 55 -34.47 8.58 4.36
N ILE A 56 -33.48 8.48 3.48
CA ILE A 56 -33.69 8.36 2.03
C ILE A 56 -33.86 6.88 1.65
N PRO A 57 -35.05 6.42 1.24
CA PRO A 57 -35.28 5.03 0.89
C PRO A 57 -34.39 4.59 -0.28
N GLY A 58 -33.67 3.47 -0.12
CA GLY A 58 -32.80 2.89 -1.15
C GLY A 58 -31.41 3.53 -1.30
N ALA A 59 -31.14 4.68 -0.66
CA ALA A 59 -29.84 5.35 -0.77
C ALA A 59 -28.68 4.55 -0.13
N ALA A 60 -28.94 3.91 1.02
CA ALA A 60 -27.96 3.06 1.71
C ALA A 60 -27.54 1.85 0.85
N THR A 61 -28.50 1.21 0.17
CA THR A 61 -28.22 0.11 -0.76
C THR A 61 -27.46 0.61 -1.98
N GLY A 62 -27.87 1.77 -2.54
CA GLY A 62 -27.20 2.38 -3.68
C GLY A 62 -25.72 2.67 -3.42
N ILE A 63 -25.39 3.31 -2.29
CA ILE A 63 -23.98 3.61 -1.95
C ILE A 63 -23.17 2.33 -1.71
N THR A 64 -23.79 1.30 -1.13
CA THR A 64 -23.14 0.00 -0.89
C THR A 64 -22.81 -0.69 -2.22
N LEU A 65 -23.73 -0.67 -3.18
CA LEU A 65 -23.48 -1.21 -4.53
C LEU A 65 -22.35 -0.46 -5.25
N VAL A 66 -22.36 0.87 -5.18
CA VAL A 66 -21.27 1.69 -5.74
C VAL A 66 -19.94 1.35 -5.07
N ALA A 67 -19.92 1.18 -3.74
CA ALA A 67 -18.72 0.79 -3.01
C ALA A 67 -18.19 -0.58 -3.46
N VAL A 68 -19.07 -1.57 -3.65
CA VAL A 68 -18.69 -2.89 -4.17
C VAL A 68 -18.06 -2.79 -5.55
N VAL A 69 -18.67 -2.04 -6.48
CA VAL A 69 -18.12 -1.85 -7.83
C VAL A 69 -16.76 -1.15 -7.78
N ALA A 70 -16.61 -0.12 -6.93
CA ALA A 70 -15.35 0.58 -6.74
C ALA A 70 -14.25 -0.34 -6.15
N LEU A 71 -14.59 -1.17 -5.17
CA LEU A 71 -13.68 -2.15 -4.56
C LEU A 71 -13.24 -3.21 -5.57
N LEU A 72 -14.16 -3.72 -6.40
CA LEU A 72 -13.83 -4.66 -7.47
C LEU A 72 -12.87 -4.05 -8.50
N SER A 73 -13.07 -2.79 -8.87
CA SER A 73 -12.17 -2.05 -9.75
C SER A 73 -10.77 -1.88 -9.14
N ALA A 74 -10.70 -1.48 -7.86
CA ALA A 74 -9.45 -1.34 -7.13
C ALA A 74 -8.71 -2.69 -6.97
N LEU A 75 -9.46 -3.77 -6.72
CA LEU A 75 -8.91 -5.12 -6.63
C LEU A 75 -8.24 -5.53 -7.94
N ASN A 76 -8.89 -5.29 -9.09
CA ASN A 76 -8.30 -5.59 -10.39
C ASN A 76 -6.99 -4.83 -10.62
N ALA A 77 -6.93 -3.55 -10.27
CA ALA A 77 -5.71 -2.74 -10.38
C ALA A 77 -4.58 -3.25 -9.47
N ASN A 78 -4.89 -3.60 -8.22
CA ASN A 78 -3.93 -4.14 -7.25
C ASN A 78 -3.40 -5.51 -7.68
N LEU A 79 -4.28 -6.39 -8.16
CA LEU A 79 -3.92 -7.72 -8.65
C LEU A 79 -2.98 -7.64 -9.86
N TYR A 80 -3.29 -6.74 -10.79
CA TYR A 80 -2.45 -6.47 -11.95
C TYR A 80 -1.07 -5.90 -11.55
N GLY A 81 -1.06 -4.93 -10.63
CA GLY A 81 0.16 -4.33 -10.11
C GLY A 81 1.08 -5.34 -9.41
N ALA A 82 0.52 -6.14 -8.49
CA ALA A 82 1.25 -7.17 -7.76
C ALA A 82 1.87 -8.21 -8.71
N SER A 83 1.08 -8.67 -9.69
CA SER A 83 1.53 -9.67 -10.66
C SER A 83 2.69 -9.15 -11.53
N ARG A 84 2.64 -7.88 -11.97
CA ARG A 84 3.75 -7.27 -12.73
C ARG A 84 5.00 -7.01 -11.89
N MET A 85 4.84 -6.69 -10.60
CA MET A 85 5.98 -6.56 -9.68
C MET A 85 6.68 -7.90 -9.49
N ILE A 86 5.92 -8.97 -9.23
CA ILE A 86 6.44 -10.35 -9.10
C ILE A 86 7.13 -10.79 -10.38
N PHE A 87 6.53 -10.52 -11.53
CA PHE A 87 7.12 -10.83 -12.83
C PHE A 87 8.46 -10.10 -13.06
N SER A 88 8.54 -8.82 -12.70
CA SER A 88 9.79 -8.05 -12.80
C SER A 88 10.89 -8.61 -11.89
N LEU A 89 10.54 -9.09 -10.69
CA LEU A 89 11.47 -9.77 -9.79
C LEU A 89 11.93 -11.12 -10.38
N ALA A 90 11.02 -11.89 -10.98
CA ALA A 90 11.34 -13.17 -11.61
C ALA A 90 12.29 -13.01 -12.80
N GLN A 91 12.10 -11.97 -13.62
CA GLN A 91 13.03 -11.65 -14.72
C GLN A 91 14.44 -11.27 -14.22
N ARG A 92 14.55 -10.67 -13.03
CA ARG A 92 15.83 -10.33 -12.38
C ARG A 92 16.46 -11.52 -11.65
N GLY A 93 15.80 -12.68 -11.64
CA GLY A 93 16.22 -13.87 -10.91
C GLY A 93 16.05 -13.76 -9.39
N GLU A 94 15.29 -12.77 -8.92
CA GLU A 94 14.99 -12.52 -7.49
C GLU A 94 13.68 -13.19 -7.05
N ALA A 95 12.92 -13.78 -7.99
CA ALA A 95 11.75 -14.59 -7.71
C ALA A 95 11.80 -15.92 -8.48
N PRO A 96 11.07 -16.96 -8.04
CA PRO A 96 11.12 -18.27 -8.68
C PRO A 96 10.69 -18.22 -10.15
N ARG A 97 11.44 -18.92 -11.03
CA ARG A 97 11.30 -18.82 -12.49
C ARG A 97 9.87 -19.13 -13.02
N TRP A 98 9.11 -19.95 -12.31
CA TRP A 98 7.72 -20.31 -12.65
C TRP A 98 6.72 -19.15 -12.50
N LEU A 99 7.03 -18.14 -11.68
CA LEU A 99 6.29 -16.86 -11.61
C LEU A 99 6.70 -15.88 -12.71
N GLY A 100 7.77 -16.18 -13.45
CA GLY A 100 8.27 -15.41 -14.59
C GLY A 100 7.70 -15.84 -15.95
N ASN A 101 6.84 -16.86 -16.01
CA ASN A 101 6.23 -17.29 -17.27
C ASN A 101 5.04 -16.40 -17.63
N THR A 102 5.12 -15.74 -18.79
CA THR A 102 4.02 -14.94 -19.34
C THR A 102 3.08 -15.79 -20.17
N SER A 103 1.78 -15.52 -20.09
CA SER A 103 0.80 -16.01 -21.08
C SER A 103 0.99 -15.31 -22.44
N ARG A 104 0.30 -15.80 -23.48
CA ARG A 104 0.25 -15.21 -24.84
C ARG A 104 -0.11 -13.72 -24.86
N GLN A 105 -0.82 -13.23 -23.85
CA GLN A 105 -1.22 -11.83 -23.68
C GLN A 105 -0.21 -11.00 -22.87
N GLN A 106 1.03 -11.48 -22.64
CA GLN A 106 2.06 -10.80 -21.85
C GLN A 106 1.68 -10.56 -20.38
N VAL A 107 0.69 -11.31 -19.86
CA VAL A 107 0.26 -11.27 -18.45
C VAL A 107 0.85 -12.49 -17.71
N PRO A 108 1.49 -12.29 -16.54
CA PRO A 108 1.97 -13.39 -15.69
C PRO A 108 0.80 -14.11 -15.00
N LEU A 109 0.16 -15.03 -15.72
CA LEU A 109 -1.08 -15.69 -15.32
C LEU A 109 -0.92 -16.48 -14.00
N THR A 110 0.24 -17.11 -13.78
CA THR A 110 0.53 -17.86 -12.55
C THR A 110 0.52 -16.96 -11.31
N ALA A 111 1.06 -15.74 -11.40
CA ALA A 111 1.05 -14.77 -10.30
C ALA A 111 -0.37 -14.26 -10.01
N VAL A 112 -1.18 -14.05 -11.06
CA VAL A 112 -2.58 -13.63 -10.93
C VAL A 112 -3.40 -14.72 -10.23
N ILE A 113 -3.33 -15.97 -10.70
CA ILE A 113 -4.07 -17.10 -10.12
C ILE A 113 -3.66 -17.32 -8.66
N ALA A 114 -2.36 -17.30 -8.36
CA ALA A 114 -1.89 -17.45 -6.98
C ALA A 114 -2.46 -16.37 -6.05
N SER A 115 -2.48 -15.11 -6.51
CA SER A 115 -3.01 -13.98 -5.74
C SER A 115 -4.53 -14.08 -5.54
N VAL A 116 -5.27 -14.54 -6.55
CA VAL A 116 -6.73 -14.78 -6.44
C VAL A 116 -7.03 -15.92 -5.47
N LEU A 117 -6.32 -17.05 -5.58
CA LEU A 117 -6.46 -18.19 -4.67
C LEU A 117 -6.17 -17.80 -3.22
N PHE A 118 -5.14 -16.98 -2.99
CA PHE A 118 -4.86 -16.44 -1.67
C PHE A 118 -6.01 -15.56 -1.14
N GLY A 119 -6.59 -14.72 -1.99
CA GLY A 119 -7.76 -13.90 -1.63
C GLY A 119 -8.98 -14.75 -1.24
N PHE A 120 -9.28 -15.81 -2.00
CA PHE A 120 -10.35 -16.76 -1.66
C PHE A 120 -10.05 -17.52 -0.36
N ALA A 121 -8.82 -17.99 -0.17
CA ALA A 121 -8.41 -18.65 1.06
C ALA A 121 -8.56 -17.73 2.28
N ALA A 122 -8.15 -16.46 2.16
CA ALA A 122 -8.32 -15.46 3.20
C ALA A 122 -9.81 -15.20 3.53
N ALA A 123 -10.67 -15.12 2.50
CA ALA A 123 -12.11 -14.96 2.69
C ALA A 123 -12.74 -16.16 3.41
N VAL A 124 -12.38 -17.40 3.01
CA VAL A 124 -12.83 -18.63 3.70
C VAL A 124 -12.34 -18.64 5.15
N LEU A 125 -11.10 -18.22 5.38
CA LEU A 125 -10.54 -18.20 6.73
C LEU A 125 -11.24 -17.18 7.64
N GLU A 126 -11.63 -16.01 7.11
CA GLU A 126 -12.44 -15.03 7.84
C GLU A 126 -13.85 -15.57 8.16
N LEU A 127 -14.44 -16.39 7.29
CA LEU A 127 -15.72 -17.07 7.59
C LEU A 127 -15.58 -18.10 8.73
N LEU A 128 -14.43 -18.77 8.84
CA LEU A 128 -14.15 -19.75 9.90
C LEU A 128 -13.72 -19.09 11.22
N TYR A 129 -13.02 -17.95 11.16
CA TYR A 129 -12.49 -17.22 12.31
C TYR A 129 -12.85 -15.73 12.23
N PRO A 130 -14.14 -15.38 12.40
CA PRO A 130 -14.63 -14.02 12.22
C PRO A 130 -13.95 -13.05 13.20
N GLY A 131 -13.53 -11.89 12.68
CA GLY A 131 -12.94 -10.82 13.49
C GLY A 131 -11.49 -11.03 13.89
N LYS A 132 -10.82 -12.08 13.41
CA LYS A 132 -9.37 -12.31 13.65
C LYS A 132 -8.53 -12.20 12.39
N VAL A 133 -9.01 -12.71 11.25
CA VAL A 133 -8.21 -12.79 10.03
C VAL A 133 -8.09 -11.41 9.38
N LEU A 134 -9.18 -10.65 9.28
CA LEU A 134 -9.16 -9.31 8.71
C LEU A 134 -8.25 -8.35 9.50
N PRO A 135 -8.33 -8.21 10.84
CA PRO A 135 -7.39 -7.36 11.59
C PRO A 135 -5.93 -7.81 11.44
N MET A 136 -5.68 -9.13 11.43
CA MET A 136 -4.34 -9.66 11.22
C MET A 136 -3.78 -9.28 9.84
N LEU A 137 -4.56 -9.44 8.78
CA LEU A 137 -4.16 -9.06 7.42
C LEU A 137 -3.93 -7.54 7.30
N LEU A 138 -4.83 -6.73 7.87
CA LEU A 138 -4.68 -5.27 7.90
C LEU A 138 -3.38 -4.85 8.59
N ASN A 139 -3.04 -5.49 9.71
CA ASN A 139 -1.78 -5.20 10.39
C ASN A 139 -0.55 -5.63 9.58
N ILE A 140 -0.58 -6.79 8.90
CA ILE A 140 0.53 -7.24 8.04
C ILE A 140 0.73 -6.27 6.88
N VAL A 141 -0.35 -5.83 6.24
CA VAL A 141 -0.31 -4.85 5.15
C VAL A 141 0.20 -3.51 5.67
N GLY A 142 -0.33 -3.03 6.80
CA GLY A 142 0.08 -1.78 7.43
C GLY A 142 1.58 -1.77 7.77
N ALA A 143 2.07 -2.83 8.40
CA ALA A 143 3.49 -3.01 8.70
C ALA A 143 4.33 -2.98 7.41
N THR A 144 3.95 -3.76 6.41
CA THR A 144 4.64 -3.79 5.11
C THR A 144 4.67 -2.41 4.44
N CYS A 145 3.57 -1.66 4.47
CA CYS A 145 3.50 -0.29 3.94
C CYS A 145 4.47 0.65 4.66
N LEU A 146 4.50 0.63 6.00
CA LEU A 146 5.42 1.46 6.79
C LEU A 146 6.88 1.17 6.43
N LEU A 147 7.21 -0.10 6.28
CA LEU A 147 8.54 -0.52 5.86
C LEU A 147 8.89 -0.03 4.45
N VAL A 148 8.00 -0.25 3.49
CA VAL A 148 8.22 0.18 2.10
C VAL A 148 8.40 1.69 2.02
N TRP A 149 7.60 2.46 2.77
CA TRP A 149 7.77 3.92 2.85
C TRP A 149 9.09 4.32 3.48
N THR A 150 9.51 3.66 4.56
CA THR A 150 10.79 3.92 5.22
C THR A 150 11.96 3.68 4.26
N ILE A 151 12.00 2.51 3.60
CA ILE A 151 13.05 2.19 2.62
C ILE A 151 13.01 3.15 1.44
N SER A 152 11.81 3.52 0.97
CA SER A 152 11.65 4.47 -0.14
C SER A 152 12.20 5.86 0.21
N LEU A 153 11.89 6.38 1.40
CA LEU A 153 12.37 7.69 1.88
C LEU A 153 13.88 7.69 2.12
N LEU A 154 14.42 6.63 2.74
CA LEU A 154 15.87 6.48 2.93
C LEU A 154 16.60 6.37 1.59
N SER A 155 16.07 5.57 0.65
CA SER A 155 16.62 5.44 -0.69
C SER A 155 16.60 6.79 -1.42
N GLN A 156 15.50 7.53 -1.33
CA GLN A 156 15.39 8.87 -1.88
C GLN A 156 16.44 9.82 -1.28
N LEU A 157 16.63 9.80 0.05
CA LEU A 157 17.59 10.65 0.75
C LEU A 157 19.03 10.34 0.30
N ILE A 158 19.41 9.06 0.27
CA ILE A 158 20.75 8.60 -0.10
C ILE A 158 21.03 8.82 -1.59
N LEU A 159 20.12 8.40 -2.47
CA LEU A 159 20.32 8.52 -3.92
C LEU A 159 20.39 9.97 -4.36
N ARG A 160 19.60 10.85 -3.73
CA ARG A 160 19.65 12.28 -4.00
C ARG A 160 20.95 12.91 -3.49
N ALA A 161 21.38 12.60 -2.28
CA ALA A 161 22.67 13.06 -1.77
C ALA A 161 23.85 12.60 -2.65
N ARG A 162 23.79 11.38 -3.20
CA ARG A 162 24.79 10.89 -4.17
C ARG A 162 24.72 11.62 -5.51
N ALA A 163 23.53 11.85 -6.05
CA ALA A 163 23.33 12.58 -7.30
C ALA A 163 23.82 14.03 -7.20
N ASP A 164 23.53 14.71 -6.09
CA ASP A 164 23.96 16.09 -5.84
C ASP A 164 25.50 16.17 -5.72
N ARG A 165 26.15 15.19 -5.08
CA ARG A 165 27.63 15.10 -5.04
C ARG A 165 28.25 14.80 -6.42
N ALA A 166 27.56 14.04 -7.26
CA ALA A 166 28.01 13.69 -8.60
C ALA A 166 27.66 14.76 -9.66
N GLY A 167 27.00 15.85 -9.28
CA GLY A 167 26.57 16.91 -10.21
C GLY A 167 25.49 16.48 -11.20
N ILE A 168 24.80 15.36 -10.96
CA ILE A 168 23.79 14.82 -11.87
C ILE A 168 22.50 15.64 -11.73
N ALA A 169 22.07 16.28 -12.82
CA ALA A 169 20.81 17.03 -12.84
C ALA A 169 19.61 16.07 -12.75
N LEU A 170 18.97 16.02 -11.58
CA LEU A 170 17.74 15.25 -11.38
C LEU A 170 16.57 15.93 -12.11
N PRO A 171 15.78 15.20 -12.92
CA PRO A 171 14.65 15.76 -13.68
C PRO A 171 13.50 16.24 -12.77
N PHE A 172 13.46 15.79 -11.52
CA PHE A 172 12.43 16.17 -10.55
C PHE A 172 13.06 16.62 -9.23
N ARG A 173 12.94 17.92 -8.92
CA ARG A 173 13.40 18.51 -7.66
C ARG A 173 12.21 18.79 -6.76
N MET A 174 12.15 18.09 -5.63
CA MET A 174 11.16 18.37 -4.57
C MET A 174 11.49 19.71 -3.90
N ARG A 175 10.53 20.64 -3.89
CA ARG A 175 10.61 21.90 -3.15
C ARG A 175 10.51 21.56 -1.65
N GLY A 176 11.54 21.87 -0.85
CA GLY A 176 11.59 21.56 0.58
C GLY A 176 12.42 20.34 0.99
N TYR A 177 13.23 19.79 0.08
CA TYR A 177 14.27 18.81 0.44
C TYR A 177 15.46 19.49 1.11
N PRO A 178 16.08 18.91 2.17
CA PRO A 178 15.78 17.61 2.77
C PRO A 178 14.77 17.63 3.93
N VAL A 179 14.30 18.82 4.35
CA VAL A 179 13.47 18.99 5.55
C VAL A 179 12.19 18.15 5.51
N LEU A 180 11.46 18.14 4.39
CA LEU A 180 10.22 17.36 4.26
C LEU A 180 10.47 15.84 4.34
N THR A 181 11.58 15.36 3.78
CA THR A 181 11.96 13.95 3.83
C THR A 181 12.34 13.55 5.27
N LEU A 182 13.07 14.42 5.98
CA LEU A 182 13.44 14.19 7.38
C LEU A 182 12.22 14.23 8.30
N LEU A 183 11.29 15.16 8.08
CA LEU A 183 10.03 15.24 8.81
C LEU A 183 9.20 13.95 8.63
N ALA A 184 9.09 13.45 7.39
CA ALA A 184 8.38 12.20 7.11
C ALA A 184 9.04 11.00 7.81
N LEU A 185 10.37 10.93 7.83
CA LEU A 185 11.11 9.90 8.57
C LEU A 185 10.90 10.02 10.09
N ALA A 186 10.85 11.23 10.63
CA ALA A 186 10.57 11.46 12.05
C ALA A 186 9.15 10.99 12.42
N ILE A 187 8.14 11.29 11.58
CA ILE A 187 6.77 10.80 11.79
C ILE A 187 6.73 9.27 11.75
N LEU A 188 7.41 8.63 10.80
CA LEU A 188 7.51 7.17 10.75
C LEU A 188 8.20 6.60 11.99
N ALA A 189 9.25 7.26 12.49
CA ALA A 189 9.93 6.84 13.72
C ALA A 189 8.99 6.90 14.94
N VAL A 190 8.16 7.95 15.04
CA VAL A 190 7.11 8.04 16.09
C VAL A 190 6.10 6.91 15.95
N ILE A 191 5.63 6.62 14.73
CA ILE A 191 4.70 5.52 14.48
C ILE A 191 5.32 4.19 14.92
N PHE A 192 6.58 3.92 14.56
CA PHE A 192 7.26 2.70 15.01
C PHE A 192 7.43 2.63 16.53
N ALA A 193 7.70 3.76 17.20
CA ALA A 193 7.76 3.81 18.65
C ALA A 193 6.41 3.45 19.31
N LEU A 194 5.30 3.93 18.74
CA LEU A 194 3.95 3.60 19.20
C LEU A 194 3.63 2.11 18.98
N LEU A 195 4.00 1.56 17.81
CA LEU A 195 3.84 0.14 17.51
C LEU A 195 4.66 -0.75 18.45
N ALA A 196 5.89 -0.34 18.79
CA ALA A 196 6.76 -1.07 19.71
C ALA A 196 6.25 -1.03 21.17
N SER A 197 5.57 0.07 21.54
CA SER A 197 5.03 0.28 22.88
C SER A 197 3.71 -0.48 23.13
N SER A 198 3.01 -0.88 22.07
CA SER A 198 1.70 -1.55 22.16
C SER A 198 1.86 -3.07 22.20
N PRO A 199 1.38 -3.78 23.25
CA PRO A 199 1.57 -5.23 23.41
C PRO A 199 1.02 -6.06 22.24
N ASP A 200 -0.15 -5.67 21.72
CA ASP A 200 -0.82 -6.38 20.62
C ASP A 200 -0.08 -6.26 19.29
N THR A 201 0.60 -5.14 19.06
CA THR A 201 1.29 -4.84 17.79
C THR A 201 2.77 -5.18 17.83
N ARG A 202 3.35 -5.34 19.02
CA ARG A 202 4.79 -5.62 19.21
C ARG A 202 5.21 -6.91 18.53
N ALA A 203 4.41 -7.97 18.62
CA ALA A 203 4.71 -9.25 17.97
C ALA A 203 4.82 -9.10 16.45
N GLN A 204 3.88 -8.37 15.83
CA GLN A 204 3.89 -8.10 14.39
C GLN A 204 5.06 -7.19 13.99
N PHE A 205 5.37 -6.18 14.78
CA PHE A 205 6.52 -5.31 14.53
C PHE A 205 7.84 -6.11 14.56
N LEU A 206 8.03 -6.97 15.57
CA LEU A 206 9.21 -7.82 15.66
C LEU A 206 9.29 -8.83 14.51
N SER A 207 8.18 -9.44 14.11
CA SER A 207 8.13 -10.32 12.94
C SER A 207 8.49 -9.58 11.65
N MET A 208 8.01 -8.33 11.49
CA MET A 208 8.36 -7.49 10.33
C MET A 208 9.85 -7.16 10.32
N VAL A 209 10.41 -6.69 11.44
CA VAL A 209 11.85 -6.40 11.56
C VAL A 209 12.68 -7.65 11.29
N GLY A 210 12.28 -8.80 11.84
CA GLY A 210 12.94 -10.09 11.60
C GLY A 210 12.92 -10.50 10.13
N LEU A 211 11.77 -10.37 9.46
CA LEU A 211 11.61 -10.69 8.04
C LEU A 211 12.39 -9.72 7.14
N THR A 212 12.50 -8.46 7.54
CA THR A 212 13.31 -7.46 6.83
C THR A 212 14.79 -7.76 6.96
N ALA A 213 15.24 -8.07 8.19
CA ALA A 213 16.62 -8.43 8.47
C ALA A 213 17.01 -9.71 7.73
N SER A 214 16.11 -10.71 7.69
CA SER A 214 16.36 -11.96 6.95
C SER A 214 16.44 -11.71 5.44
N ILE A 215 15.54 -10.92 4.85
CA ILE A 215 15.63 -10.53 3.44
C ILE A 215 16.95 -9.80 3.17
N ALA A 216 17.31 -8.81 4.00
CA ALA A 216 18.55 -8.07 3.83
C ALA A 216 19.79 -8.97 3.91
N LEU A 217 19.79 -9.94 4.85
CA LEU A 217 20.88 -10.89 5.05
C LEU A 217 20.99 -11.89 3.90
N VAL A 218 19.86 -12.43 3.42
CA VAL A 218 19.80 -13.30 2.25
C VAL A 218 20.24 -12.56 0.99
N SER A 219 19.80 -11.32 0.79
CA SER A 219 20.23 -10.48 -0.33
C SER A 219 21.73 -10.19 -0.28
N GLU A 220 22.30 -9.98 0.91
CA GLU A 220 23.73 -9.75 1.08
C GLU A 220 24.56 -11.02 0.84
N LEU A 221 24.10 -12.16 1.34
CA LEU A 221 24.70 -13.47 1.07
C LEU A 221 24.65 -13.81 -0.42
N ALA A 222 23.50 -13.62 -1.06
CA ALA A 222 23.32 -13.85 -2.49
C ALA A 222 24.21 -12.93 -3.35
N ARG A 223 24.36 -11.65 -2.95
CA ARG A 223 25.32 -10.73 -3.60
C ARG A 223 26.76 -11.25 -3.47
N ARG A 224 27.18 -11.63 -2.26
CA ARG A 224 28.54 -12.16 -2.00
C ARG A 224 28.84 -13.44 -2.77
N MET A 225 27.83 -14.29 -2.99
CA MET A 225 27.96 -15.51 -3.79
C MET A 225 27.97 -15.26 -5.30
N ARG A 226 27.34 -14.18 -5.80
CA ARG A 226 27.39 -13.77 -7.23
C ARG A 226 28.66 -13.02 -7.60
N THR A 227 29.34 -12.41 -6.64
CA THR A 227 30.63 -11.69 -6.84
C THR A 227 31.85 -12.58 -6.67
N ARG A 228 31.67 -13.87 -6.37
CA ARG A 228 32.70 -14.92 -6.44
C ARG A 228 32.49 -15.75 -7.68
#